data_AF-A0A2Z6GAB6-F1
#
_entry.id   AF-A0A2Z6GAB6-F1
#
_cell.length_a   1.000
_cell.length_b   1.000
_cell.length_c   1.000
_cell.angle_alpha   90.00
_cell.angle_beta   90.00
_cell.angle_gamma   90.00
#
_symmetry.space_group_name_H-M   'P 1'
#
loop_
_entity.id
_entity.type
_entity.pdbx_description
1 polymer ?
#
loop_
_entity_poly.entity_id
_entity_poly.type
_entity_poly.pdbx_seq_one_letter_code
_entity_poly.pdbx_strand_id
1 'polypeptide(L)'
;MRITFIIILSALLFGLYAVWDEATKEERALATRAAEYIAAQYGNLPLHSNSVPAPGGKTYAFRPARHGLVVFVTYGLTSENERRKVRAAAEQALAHVPELEAVSLESYEAHVTSGKARFHSRETVLRKAPQPKETGAV
;
A
#
# COMPACT_ATOMS: atom_id res chain seq x y z
N MET A 1 12.13 19.18 43.44
CA MET A 1 11.11 18.78 42.45
C MET A 1 11.58 19.08 41.01
N ARG A 2 12.58 18.36 40.48
CA ARG A 2 13.08 18.55 39.09
C ARG A 2 13.31 17.24 38.33
N ILE A 3 13.36 16.10 39.02
CA ILE A 3 13.67 14.79 38.43
C ILE A 3 12.43 14.14 37.78
N THR A 4 11.24 14.36 38.34
CA THR A 4 9.99 13.78 37.81
C THR A 4 9.61 14.31 36.42
N PHE A 5 10.04 15.53 36.09
CA PHE A 5 9.72 16.17 34.80
C PHE A 5 10.49 15.55 33.62
N ILE A 6 11.70 15.02 33.86
CA ILE A 6 12.55 14.44 32.82
C ILE A 6 11.99 13.09 32.36
N ILE A 7 11.50 12.25 33.28
CA ILE A 7 11.00 10.91 32.96
C ILE A 7 9.75 10.97 32.08
N ILE A 8 8.84 11.91 32.37
CA ILE A 8 7.60 12.10 31.58
C ILE A 8 7.94 12.62 30.18
N LEU A 9 8.91 13.54 30.06
CA LEU A 9 9.36 14.06 28.77
C LEU A 9 10.05 12.97 27.93
N SER A 10 10.85 12.09 28.55
CA SER A 10 11.47 10.95 27.89
C SER A 10 10.46 9.89 27.43
N ALA A 11 9.42 9.62 28.22
CA ALA A 11 8.35 8.69 27.85
C ALA A 11 7.48 9.23 26.70
N LEU A 12 7.22 10.53 26.67
CA LEU A 12 6.54 11.19 25.54
C LEU A 12 7.36 11.14 24.25
N LEU A 13 8.69 11.33 24.35
CA LEU A 13 9.60 11.22 23.20
C LEU A 13 9.74 9.77 22.70
N PHE A 14 9.75 8.76 23.60
CA PHE A 14 9.71 7.34 23.23
C PHE A 14 8.39 6.94 22.58
N GLY A 15 7.25 7.45 23.10
CA GLY A 15 5.93 7.23 22.52
C GLY A 15 5.77 7.85 21.13
N LEU A 16 6.42 9.00 20.87
CA LEU A 16 6.44 9.62 19.54
C LEU A 16 7.34 8.85 18.54
N TYR A 17 8.43 8.24 19.00
CA TYR A 17 9.30 7.40 18.16
C TYR A 17 8.61 6.09 17.72
N ALA A 18 7.76 5.52 18.57
CA ALA A 18 7.06 4.26 18.28
C ALA A 18 5.97 4.36 17.20
N VAL A 19 5.58 5.56 16.78
CA VAL A 19 4.62 5.77 15.68
C VAL A 19 5.30 5.68 14.31
N TRP A 20 6.63 5.69 14.27
CA TRP A 20 7.46 5.48 13.08
C TRP A 20 8.08 4.08 13.06
N ASP A 21 7.37 3.09 13.62
CA ASP A 21 7.93 1.75 13.74
C ASP A 21 8.16 1.15 12.35
N GLU A 22 9.40 0.74 12.14
CA GLU A 22 9.89 0.24 10.87
C GLU A 22 9.21 -1.09 10.57
N ALA A 23 8.48 -1.19 9.44
CA ALA A 23 7.80 -2.43 9.07
C ALA A 23 8.75 -3.62 9.17
N THR A 24 8.28 -4.71 9.77
CA THR A 24 9.11 -5.89 10.01
C THR A 24 9.62 -6.48 8.69
N LYS A 25 10.68 -7.29 8.74
CA LYS A 25 11.17 -7.99 7.54
C LYS A 25 10.08 -8.83 6.87
N GLU A 26 9.21 -9.43 7.67
CA GLU A 26 8.07 -10.22 7.20
C GLU A 26 7.01 -9.35 6.52
N GLU A 27 6.66 -8.21 7.12
CA GLU A 27 5.72 -7.25 6.52
C GLU A 27 6.26 -6.67 5.21
N ARG A 28 7.57 -6.41 5.13
CA ARG A 28 8.25 -5.98 3.89
C ARG A 28 8.19 -7.05 2.82
N ALA A 29 8.47 -8.31 3.17
CA ALA A 29 8.41 -9.43 2.24
C ALA A 29 6.97 -9.66 1.74
N LEU A 30 5.99 -9.59 2.64
CA LEU A 30 4.57 -9.68 2.31
C LEU A 30 4.15 -8.56 1.36
N ALA A 31 4.52 -7.31 1.67
CA ALA A 31 4.20 -6.15 0.86
C ALA A 31 4.85 -6.21 -0.52
N THR A 32 6.10 -6.70 -0.60
CA THR A 32 6.82 -6.90 -1.86
C THR A 32 6.08 -7.92 -2.73
N ARG A 33 5.79 -9.11 -2.18
CA ARG A 33 5.06 -10.17 -2.89
C ARG A 33 3.68 -9.69 -3.38
N ALA A 34 2.93 -8.99 -2.51
CA ALA A 34 1.63 -8.45 -2.88
C ALA A 34 1.73 -7.39 -3.98
N ALA A 35 2.68 -6.45 -3.86
CA ALA A 35 2.87 -5.38 -4.84
C ALA A 35 3.33 -5.91 -6.20
N GLU A 36 4.27 -6.85 -6.23
CA GLU A 36 4.72 -7.52 -7.45
C GLU A 36 3.57 -8.27 -8.13
N TYR A 37 2.74 -8.97 -7.37
CA TYR A 37 1.55 -9.64 -7.90
C TYR A 37 0.58 -8.64 -8.54
N ILE A 38 0.26 -7.54 -7.85
CA ILE A 38 -0.64 -6.49 -8.38
C ILE A 38 -0.06 -5.89 -9.67
N ALA A 39 1.24 -5.57 -9.67
CA ALA A 39 1.93 -5.01 -10.82
C ALA A 39 1.91 -5.96 -12.03
N ALA A 40 2.12 -7.26 -11.80
CA ALA A 40 2.04 -8.30 -12.82
C ALA A 40 0.62 -8.41 -13.41
N GLN A 41 -0.41 -8.51 -12.55
CA GLN A 41 -1.81 -8.65 -12.98
C GLN A 41 -2.34 -7.44 -13.74
N TYR A 42 -1.86 -6.23 -13.42
CA TYR A 42 -2.23 -5.03 -14.18
C TYR A 42 -1.64 -5.01 -15.61
N GLY A 43 -0.53 -5.72 -15.84
CA GLY A 43 0.20 -5.72 -17.12
C GLY A 43 1.68 -5.36 -16.99
N ASN A 44 2.35 -5.85 -15.94
CA ASN A 44 3.76 -5.62 -15.62
C ASN A 44 4.13 -4.14 -15.45
N LEU A 45 3.45 -3.44 -14.52
CA LEU A 45 3.85 -2.08 -14.15
C LEU A 45 5.31 -2.06 -13.67
N PRO A 46 6.15 -1.16 -14.19
CA PRO A 46 7.52 -1.01 -13.70
C PRO A 46 7.54 -0.42 -12.29
N LEU A 47 8.38 -0.98 -11.43
CA LEU A 47 8.63 -0.46 -10.10
C LEU A 47 9.35 0.89 -10.20
N HIS A 48 8.80 1.89 -9.52
CA HIS A 48 9.39 3.19 -9.33
C HIS A 48 10.49 3.08 -8.28
N SER A 49 11.75 3.05 -8.71
CA SER A 49 12.84 3.47 -7.82
C SER A 49 12.69 4.99 -7.61
N ASN A 50 12.89 5.47 -6.39
CA ASN A 50 12.72 6.88 -5.94
C ASN A 50 13.50 7.96 -6.74
N SER A 51 14.05 7.62 -7.90
CA SER A 51 14.98 8.44 -8.66
C SER A 51 14.28 9.28 -9.72
N VAL A 52 13.37 8.73 -10.54
CA VAL A 52 12.65 9.46 -11.62
C VAL A 52 11.44 8.61 -12.06
N PRO A 53 10.22 9.17 -12.22
CA PRO A 53 9.13 8.46 -12.90
C PRO A 53 9.59 8.16 -14.33
N ALA A 54 9.52 6.91 -14.78
CA ALA A 54 9.98 6.53 -16.11
C ALA A 54 9.42 7.53 -17.16
N PRO A 55 10.23 8.03 -18.12
CA PRO A 55 9.77 9.01 -19.11
C PRO A 55 8.52 8.50 -19.83
N GLY A 56 7.38 9.17 -19.65
CA GLY A 56 6.08 8.79 -20.22
C GLY A 56 5.45 7.49 -19.68
N GLY A 57 6.04 6.87 -18.66
CA GLY A 57 5.71 5.52 -18.21
C GLY A 57 4.90 5.49 -16.93
N LYS A 58 3.78 4.75 -16.94
CA LYS A 58 3.05 4.36 -15.74
C LYS A 58 3.98 3.55 -14.85
N THR A 59 4.06 3.89 -13.57
CA THR A 59 4.93 3.18 -12.61
C THR A 59 4.18 2.93 -11.31
N TYR A 60 4.72 2.06 -10.46
CA TYR A 60 4.18 1.84 -9.12
C TYR A 60 5.25 1.94 -8.04
N ALA A 61 4.87 2.32 -6.83
CA ALA A 61 5.67 2.12 -5.63
C ALA A 61 4.82 1.38 -4.60
N PHE A 62 5.44 0.85 -3.55
CA PHE A 62 4.68 0.27 -2.45
C PHE A 62 5.30 0.62 -1.11
N ARG A 63 4.47 0.63 -0.07
CA ARG A 63 4.90 0.75 1.32
C ARG A 63 4.28 -0.38 2.12
N PRO A 64 5.08 -1.15 2.87
CA PRO A 64 4.52 -2.06 3.86
C PRO A 64 3.79 -1.25 4.92
N ALA A 65 2.65 -1.75 5.35
CA ALA A 65 1.96 -1.28 6.55
C ALA A 65 1.70 -2.47 7.47
N ARG A 66 1.36 -2.17 8.73
CA ARG A 66 1.14 -3.22 9.73
C ARG A 66 -0.07 -4.08 9.43
N HIS A 67 -0.08 -5.29 9.98
CA HIS A 67 -1.23 -6.20 10.01
C HIS A 67 -1.74 -6.62 8.61
N GLY A 68 -0.83 -6.90 7.68
CA GLY A 68 -1.22 -7.38 6.34
C GLY A 68 -1.85 -6.29 5.46
N LEU A 69 -1.62 -5.02 5.77
CA LEU A 69 -1.97 -3.89 4.91
C LEU A 69 -0.79 -3.53 4.00
N VAL A 70 -1.07 -3.29 2.73
CA VAL A 70 -0.09 -2.80 1.76
C VAL A 70 -0.59 -1.52 1.14
N VAL A 71 0.24 -0.47 1.10
CA VAL A 71 -0.06 0.74 0.33
C VAL A 71 0.58 0.59 -1.03
N PHE A 72 -0.23 0.44 -2.07
CA PHE A 72 0.19 0.35 -3.47
C PHE A 72 -0.05 1.70 -4.15
N VAL A 73 1.03 2.35 -4.55
CA VAL A 73 1.02 3.69 -5.13
C VAL A 73 1.25 3.58 -6.62
N THR A 74 0.46 4.29 -7.41
CA THR A 74 0.53 4.31 -8.87
C THR A 74 0.77 5.74 -9.36
N TYR A 75 1.63 5.88 -10.36
CA TYR A 75 1.96 7.17 -10.98
C TYR A 75 1.62 7.12 -12.47
N GLY A 76 0.93 8.16 -12.96
CA GLY A 76 0.61 8.31 -14.38
C GLY A 76 -0.60 7.51 -14.87
N LEU A 77 -1.41 6.95 -13.95
CA LEU A 77 -2.70 6.33 -14.28
C LEU A 77 -3.80 7.39 -14.31
N THR A 78 -4.12 7.88 -15.50
CA THR A 78 -5.03 9.02 -15.68
C THR A 78 -6.48 8.60 -15.91
N SER A 79 -6.73 7.39 -16.43
CA SER A 79 -8.09 6.95 -16.75
C SER A 79 -8.76 6.14 -15.62
N GLU A 80 -10.08 6.30 -15.50
CA GLU A 80 -10.90 5.46 -14.60
C GLU A 80 -10.78 3.98 -14.96
N ASN A 81 -10.68 3.67 -16.25
CA ASN A 81 -10.52 2.30 -16.71
C ASN A 81 -9.23 1.65 -16.17
N GLU A 82 -8.13 2.39 -16.11
CA GLU A 82 -6.88 1.91 -15.53
C GLU A 82 -7.01 1.72 -14.02
N ARG A 83 -7.65 2.65 -13.32
CA ARG A 83 -7.91 2.50 -11.88
C ARG A 83 -8.73 1.25 -11.58
N ARG A 84 -9.77 0.96 -12.37
CA ARG A 84 -10.55 -0.28 -12.26
C ARG A 84 -9.70 -1.53 -12.48
N LYS A 85 -8.73 -1.49 -13.40
CA LYS A 85 -7.78 -2.61 -13.61
C LYS A 85 -6.86 -2.81 -12.42
N VAL A 86 -6.32 -1.74 -11.82
CA VAL A 86 -5.49 -1.84 -10.61
C VAL A 86 -6.31 -2.40 -9.45
N ARG A 87 -7.55 -1.94 -9.30
CA ARG A 87 -8.48 -2.47 -8.30
C ARG A 87 -8.73 -3.96 -8.48
N ALA A 88 -9.03 -4.41 -9.69
CA ALA A 88 -9.21 -5.82 -9.98
C ALA A 88 -7.94 -6.64 -9.67
N ALA A 89 -6.75 -6.11 -9.99
CA ALA A 89 -5.47 -6.73 -9.64
C ALA A 89 -5.26 -6.82 -8.11
N ALA A 90 -5.66 -5.79 -7.35
CA ALA A 90 -5.62 -5.80 -5.89
C ALA A 90 -6.61 -6.80 -5.27
N GLU A 91 -7.82 -6.91 -5.81
CA GLU A 91 -8.80 -7.92 -5.41
C GLU A 91 -8.26 -9.34 -5.64
N GLN A 92 -7.58 -9.57 -6.77
CA GLN A 92 -6.91 -10.85 -7.06
C GLN A 92 -5.74 -11.11 -6.10
N ALA A 93 -4.97 -10.09 -5.73
CA ALA A 93 -3.88 -10.22 -4.76
C ALA A 93 -4.40 -10.64 -3.38
N LEU A 94 -5.51 -10.06 -2.92
CA LEU A 94 -6.15 -10.43 -1.65
C LEU A 94 -6.66 -11.87 -1.62
N ALA A 95 -7.07 -12.40 -2.78
CA ALA A 95 -7.46 -13.80 -2.93
C ALA A 95 -6.26 -14.75 -3.03
N HIS A 96 -5.14 -14.29 -3.58
CA HIS A 96 -3.95 -15.11 -3.82
C HIS A 96 -2.94 -15.11 -2.66
N VAL A 97 -2.92 -14.06 -1.84
CA VAL A 97 -1.96 -13.87 -0.75
C VAL A 97 -2.70 -13.99 0.60
N PRO A 98 -2.69 -15.18 1.26
CA PRO A 98 -3.49 -15.45 2.45
C PRO A 98 -3.20 -14.56 3.66
N GLU A 99 -2.03 -13.93 3.73
CA GLU A 99 -1.64 -13.06 4.84
C GLU A 99 -1.98 -11.58 4.58
N LEU A 100 -2.46 -11.25 3.38
CA LEU A 100 -2.85 -9.90 2.99
C LEU A 100 -4.30 -9.62 3.36
N GLU A 101 -4.52 -8.68 4.28
CA GLU A 101 -5.85 -8.30 4.76
C GLU A 101 -6.44 -7.13 3.96
N ALA A 102 -5.59 -6.22 3.50
CA ALA A 102 -6.03 -5.03 2.77
C ALA A 102 -4.97 -4.46 1.84
N VAL A 103 -5.42 -3.78 0.79
CA VAL A 103 -4.58 -2.99 -0.11
C VAL A 103 -5.14 -1.59 -0.19
N SER A 104 -4.35 -0.58 0.20
CA SER A 104 -4.66 0.82 -0.06
C SER A 104 -4.06 1.23 -1.40
N LEU A 105 -4.91 1.59 -2.35
CA LEU A 105 -4.53 2.06 -3.67
C LEU A 105 -4.42 3.58 -3.64
N GLU A 106 -3.24 4.11 -3.92
CA GLU A 106 -3.02 5.53 -4.13
C GLU A 106 -2.69 5.80 -5.59
N SER A 107 -3.33 6.81 -6.18
CA SER A 107 -3.04 7.24 -7.54
C SER A 107 -2.55 8.68 -7.53
N TYR A 108 -1.46 8.91 -8.25
CA TYR A 108 -0.89 10.22 -8.49
C TYR A 108 -0.79 10.47 -9.99
N GLU A 109 -1.14 11.68 -10.40
CA GLU A 109 -0.84 12.19 -11.74
C GLU A 109 0.64 12.55 -11.80
N ALA A 110 1.37 11.98 -12.76
CA ALA A 110 2.77 12.29 -12.96
C ALA A 110 2.90 13.63 -13.73
N HIS A 111 3.33 14.71 -13.07
CA HIS A 111 3.75 15.92 -13.79
C HIS A 111 5.22 15.81 -14.17
N VAL A 112 5.46 15.29 -15.36
CA VAL A 112 6.80 15.09 -15.95
C VAL A 112 7.60 16.41 -16.02
N THR A 113 6.93 17.56 -16.12
CA THR A 113 7.55 18.88 -16.27
C THR A 113 8.01 19.55 -14.97
N SER A 114 7.53 19.12 -13.80
CA SER A 114 7.88 19.79 -12.52
C SER A 114 8.57 18.89 -11.50
N GLY A 115 8.70 17.59 -11.79
CA GLY A 115 9.17 16.59 -10.83
C GLY A 115 8.20 16.37 -9.65
N LYS A 116 6.98 16.91 -9.72
CA LYS A 116 5.96 16.78 -8.67
C LYS A 116 4.86 15.81 -9.11
N ALA A 117 4.57 14.82 -8.27
CA ALA A 117 3.39 13.98 -8.43
C ALA A 117 2.20 14.66 -7.72
N ARG A 118 1.06 14.79 -8.40
CA ARG A 118 -0.16 15.35 -7.78
C ARG A 118 -1.06 14.22 -7.33
N PHE A 119 -1.46 14.22 -6.06
CA PHE A 119 -2.42 13.26 -5.54
C PHE A 119 -3.74 13.34 -6.32
N HIS A 120 -4.22 12.20 -6.80
CA HIS A 120 -5.49 12.08 -7.52
C HIS A 120 -6.56 11.42 -6.63
N SER A 121 -6.28 10.21 -6.13
CA SER A 121 -7.25 9.44 -5.37
C SER A 121 -6.60 8.43 -4.43
N ARG A 122 -7.32 8.08 -3.37
CA ARG A 122 -7.03 6.95 -2.49
C ARG A 122 -8.28 6.10 -2.33
N GLU A 123 -8.16 4.79 -2.48
CA GLU A 123 -9.18 3.82 -2.11
C GLU A 123 -8.55 2.65 -1.34
N THR A 124 -9.35 1.90 -0.59
CA THR A 124 -8.89 0.70 0.13
C THR A 124 -9.73 -0.49 -0.27
N VAL A 125 -9.08 -1.55 -0.72
CA VAL A 125 -9.67 -2.84 -1.01
C VAL A 125 -9.42 -3.75 0.19
N LEU A 126 -10.51 -4.26 0.77
CA LEU A 126 -10.45 -5.17 1.91
C LEU A 126 -10.66 -6.60 1.44
N ARG A 127 -10.03 -7.55 2.13
CA ARG A 127 -10.38 -8.95 1.98
C ARG A 127 -11.87 -9.15 2.28
N LYS A 128 -12.57 -9.84 1.38
CA LYS A 128 -13.93 -10.27 1.64
C LYS A 128 -13.91 -11.30 2.76
N ALA A 129 -14.68 -11.07 3.82
CA ALA A 129 -14.89 -12.09 4.84
C ALA A 129 -15.35 -13.39 4.18
N PRO A 130 -14.93 -14.57 4.67
CA PRO A 130 -15.44 -15.83 4.18
C PRO A 130 -16.97 -15.80 4.30
N GLN A 131 -17.68 -15.92 3.19
CA GLN A 131 -19.13 -16.06 3.26
C GLN A 131 -19.43 -17.31 4.07
N PRO A 132 -20.30 -17.24 5.08
CA PRO A 132 -20.75 -18.44 5.77
C PRO A 132 -21.30 -19.35 4.68
N LYS A 133 -20.70 -20.53 4.52
CA LYS A 133 -21.32 -21.58 3.71
C LYS A 133 -22.69 -21.78 4.34
N GLU A 134 -23.75 -21.53 3.57
CA GLU A 134 -25.08 -21.98 3.95
C GLU A 134 -24.97 -23.49 4.13
N THR A 135 -24.76 -23.92 5.37
CA THR A 135 -25.00 -25.30 5.78
C THR A 135 -26.47 -25.51 5.51
N GLY A 136 -26.78 -26.10 4.35
CA GLY A 136 -28.11 -26.61 4.06
C GLY A 136 -28.53 -27.45 5.24
N ALA A 137 -29.51 -26.95 5.98
CA ALA A 137 -30.21 -27.73 6.97
C ALA A 137 -30.82 -28.92 6.24
N VAL A 138 -30.45 -30.10 6.72
CA VAL A 138 -30.93 -31.42 6.32
C VAL A 138 -32.45 -31.50 6.39
#